data_AF-A0A0J1FY34-F1
#
_entry.id   AF-A0A0J1FY34-F1
#
_cell.length_a   1.000
_cell.length_b   1.000
_cell.length_c   1.000
_cell.angle_alpha   90.00
_cell.angle_beta   90.00
_cell.angle_gamma   90.00
#
_symmetry.space_group_name_H-M   'P 1'
#
loop_
_entity.id
_entity.type
_entity.pdbx_description
1 polymer ?
#
loop_
_entity_poly.entity_id
_entity_poly.type
_entity_poly.pdbx_seq_one_letter_code
_entity_poly.pdbx_strand_id
1 'polypeptide(L)' 'MNKLVEQGMSIIMISSELPEVLGMSDRLYVMSEGRITGELIAEDADEEKVMEMAIRS' A
#
# COMPACT_ATOMS: atom_id res chain seq x y z
N MET A 1 -11.02 10.25 -5.62
CA MET A 1 -11.02 9.20 -4.58
C MET A 1 -11.81 9.62 -3.36
N ASN A 2 -11.47 10.73 -2.69
CA ASN A 2 -12.09 11.13 -1.42
C ASN A 2 -13.63 11.20 -1.44
N LYS A 3 -14.26 11.75 -2.50
CA LYS A 3 -15.73 11.75 -2.61
C LYS A 3 -16.37 10.36 -2.63
N LEU A 4 -15.71 9.36 -3.20
CA LEU A 4 -16.21 7.98 -3.22
C LEU A 4 -16.04 7.32 -1.85
N VAL A 5 -14.90 7.60 -1.20
CA VAL A 5 -14.64 7.16 0.19
C VAL A 5 -15.64 7.79 1.16
N GLU A 6 -15.93 9.08 1.02
CA GLU A 6 -16.96 9.81 1.78
C GLU A 6 -18.37 9.24 1.56
N GLN A 7 -18.62 8.62 0.40
CA GLN A 7 -19.87 7.90 0.09
C GLN A 7 -19.88 6.46 0.64
N GLY A 8 -18.86 6.06 1.39
CA GLY A 8 -18.73 4.73 2.00
C GLY A 8 -18.19 3.66 1.05
N MET A 9 -17.59 4.03 -0.08
CA MET A 9 -16.99 3.09 -1.01
C MET A 9 -15.52 2.80 -0.65
N SER A 10 -15.12 1.53 -0.72
CA SER A 10 -13.71 1.14 -0.64
C SER A 10 -13.05 1.19 -2.02
N ILE A 11 -11.76 1.56 -2.05
CA ILE A 11 -10.96 1.65 -3.27
C ILE A 11 -9.73 0.76 -3.10
N ILE A 12 -9.46 -0.08 -4.10
CA ILE A 12 -8.21 -0.83 -4.19
C ILE A 12 -7.35 -0.12 -5.23
N MET A 13 -6.18 0.35 -4.80
CA MET A 13 -5.19 0.99 -5.65
C MET A 13 -4.02 0.04 -5.88
N ILE A 14 -3.56 -0.07 -7.11
CA ILE A 14 -2.38 -0.86 -7.49
C ILE A 14 -1.41 0.13 -8.13
N SER A 15 -0.29 0.37 -7.48
CA SER A 15 0.76 1.25 -7.96
C SER A 15 2.12 0.74 -7.48
N SER A 16 3.17 1.03 -8.25
CA SER A 16 4.57 0.79 -7.90
C SER A 16 5.27 2.06 -7.43
N GLU A 17 4.58 3.21 -7.43
CA GLU A 17 5.11 4.49 -6.98
C GLU A 17 4.90 4.65 -5.47
N LEU A 18 5.98 4.49 -4.70
CA LEU A 18 5.92 4.50 -3.23
C LEU A 18 5.33 5.79 -2.64
N PRO A 19 5.68 7.01 -3.13
CA PRO A 19 5.11 8.24 -2.58
C PRO A 19 3.58 8.32 -2.73
N GLU A 20 3.04 7.77 -3.82
CA GLU A 20 1.60 7.77 -4.09
C GLU A 20 0.87 6.81 -3.13
N VAL A 21 1.35 5.56 -3.01
CA VAL A 21 0.70 4.56 -2.14
C VAL A 21 0.80 4.93 -0.67
N LEU A 22 1.91 5.53 -0.23
CA LEU A 22 2.08 5.99 1.15
C LEU A 22 1.19 7.18 1.47
N GLY A 23 0.97 8.09 0.51
CA GLY A 23 0.17 9.29 0.72
C GLY A 23 -1.35 9.10 0.60
N MET A 24 -1.80 8.00 -0.03
CA MET A 24 -3.22 7.82 -0.37
C MET A 24 -3.88 6.58 0.23
N SER A 25 -3.10 5.61 0.71
CA SER A 25 -3.64 4.34 1.21
C SER A 25 -3.84 4.39 2.72
N ASP A 26 -4.90 3.74 3.23
CA ASP A 26 -5.04 3.45 4.67
C ASP A 26 -4.27 2.18 5.08
N ARG A 27 -4.13 1.23 4.14
CA ARG A 27 -3.43 -0.05 4.28
C ARG A 27 -2.70 -0.39 3.00
N LEU A 28 -1.51 -0.94 3.12
CA LEU A 28 -0.66 -1.36 2.02
C LEU A 28 -0.41 -2.86 2.09
N TYR A 29 -0.50 -3.53 0.94
CA TYR A 29 -0.04 -4.90 0.77
C TYR A 29 1.13 -4.88 -0.21
N VAL A 30 2.25 -5.49 0.18
CA VAL A 30 3.42 -5.61 -0.67
C VAL A 30 3.35 -6.93 -1.41
N MET A 31 3.50 -6.88 -2.73
CA MET A 31 3.49 -8.07 -3.57
C MET A 31 4.86 -8.25 -4.23
N SER A 32 5.43 -9.45 -4.10
CA SER A 32 6.62 -9.87 -4.83
C SER A 32 6.46 -11.32 -5.29
N GLU A 33 6.96 -11.64 -6.48
CA GLU A 33 6.85 -12.95 -7.13
C GLU A 33 5.42 -13.55 -7.14
N GLY A 34 4.41 -12.69 -7.30
CA GLY A 34 3.00 -13.11 -7.32
C GLY A 34 2.44 -13.51 -5.95
N ARG A 35 3.13 -13.20 -4.86
CA ARG A 35 2.68 -13.44 -3.47
C ARG A 35 2.63 -12.13 -2.71
N ILE A 36 1.69 -12.03 -1.77
CA ILE A 36 1.69 -10.97 -0.77
C ILE A 36 2.77 -11.32 0.26
N THR A 37 3.76 -10.46 0.40
CA THR A 37 4.95 -10.67 1.24
C THR A 37 4.93 -9.81 2.50
N GLY A 38 4.01 -8.85 2.56
CA GLY A 38 3.80 -8.06 3.76
C GLY A 38 2.52 -7.23 3.72
N GLU A 39 2.14 -6.78 4.89
CA GLU A 39 1.02 -5.87 5.10
C GLU A 39 1.46 -4.77 6.08
N LEU A 40 1.10 -3.53 5.78
CA LEU A 40 1.38 -2.36 6.60
C LEU A 40 0.11 -1.52 6.74
N ILE A 41 -0.10 -0.95 7.93
CA ILE A 41 -1.02 0.17 8.10
C ILE A 41 -0.30 1.46 7.70
N ALA A 42 -1.01 2.43 7.13
CA ALA A 42 -0.40 3.65 6.61
C ALA A 42 0.42 4.42 7.65
N GLU A 43 -0.03 4.42 8.91
CA GLU A 43 0.64 5.09 10.03
C GLU A 43 2.05 4.53 10.31
N ASP A 44 2.24 3.24 10.02
CA ASP A 44 3.51 2.54 10.23
C ASP A 44 4.30 2.36 8.92
N ALA A 45 3.75 2.77 7.79
CA ALA A 45 4.34 2.54 6.48
C ALA A 45 5.37 3.62 6.13
N ASP A 46 6.55 3.18 5.72
CA ASP A 46 7.58 4.03 5.13
C ASP A 46 8.23 3.30 3.94
N GLU A 47 9.03 4.04 3.18
CA GLU A 47 9.68 3.52 1.97
C GLU A 47 10.59 2.32 2.28
N GLU A 48 11.32 2.38 3.40
CA GLU A 48 12.29 1.35 3.79
C GLU A 48 11.60 0.01 4.09
N LYS A 49 10.52 0.03 4.89
CA LYS A 49 9.75 -1.18 5.23
C LYS A 49 9.11 -1.82 4.01
N VAL A 50 8.55 -1.01 3.11
CA VAL A 50 7.95 -1.54 1.87
C VAL A 50 9.02 -2.21 1.01
N MET A 51 10.17 -1.56 0.84
CA MET A 51 11.29 -2.11 0.08
C MET A 51 11.87 -3.38 0.71
N GLU A 52 11.97 -3.44 2.04
CA GLU A 52 12.40 -4.64 2.76
C GLU A 52 11.48 -5.84 2.47
N MET A 53 10.15 -5.62 2.47
CA MET A 53 9.16 -6.65 2.16
C MET A 53 9.14 -7.05 0.68
N ALA A 54 9.52 -6.14 -0.23
CA ALA A 54 9.58 -6.41 -1.67
C ALA A 54 10.82 -7.20 -2.08
N ILE A 55 11.94 -7.04 -1.37
CA ILE A 55 13.23 -7.64 -1.72
C ILE A 55 13.48 -8.97 -0.98
N ARG A 56 12.99 -9.13 0.26
CA ARG A 56 13.25 -10.32 1.09
C ARG A 56 12.30 -11.50 0.86
N SER A 57 11.54 -11.47 -0.24
CA SER A 57 10.53 -12.46 -0.62
C SER A 57 11.11 -13.74 -1.19
#